data_AF-A0AA51X7I5-F1
#
_entry.id   AF-A0AA51X7I5-F1
#
_cell.length_a   1.000
_cell.length_b   1.000
_cell.length_c   1.000
_cell.angle_alpha   90.00
_cell.angle_beta   90.00
_cell.angle_gamma   90.00
#
_symmetry.space_group_name_H-M   'P 1'
#
loop_
_entity.id
_entity.type
_entity.pdbx_description
1 polymer ?
#
loop_
_entity_poly.entity_id
_entity_poly.type
_entity_poly.pdbx_seq_one_letter_code
_entity_poly.pdbx_strand_id
1 'polypeptide(L)'
;MQNYPDSMTQDERAIREFASSIERLELPGEQFDHLGHVRLACFYFLDQGLIEGQQTLFKVIETYARALGATDKFHATITDAYYRLVVNAVVNNQVTLSEISEHLVQQIADQTSLELVKEYYSEFLLQSPSAKQNVLMADRKPLMVEPLIEGAEYLNSSFQYHEGHIPLLISMPHNGTCIPEDIAQTMTSEALTVPDTDWYLRQLYDFAIGLGCHVLVPRYSRYVIDLNRPEDDAELYPGANNTELCPSSLFNLNPMYQSGEKVGLEEQRRRIELYWRPYHQQLQKVLGELQKNHPQVLLFEAHSIASQVPRFFEGQLPDFNFGTNQGASCVESIGKYVEAFDTQNYSKVINGRFKGGYITRAYCEPSKGISSLQLELSQRTYLNEEHLSYDTEKAQEVQKVLQNLIKGLISTLVA
;
A
#
# COMPACT_ATOMS: atom_id res chain seq x y z
N MET A 1 -31.29 24.30 -13.29
CA MET A 1 -30.48 23.47 -14.21
C MET A 1 -29.05 23.94 -14.11
N GLN A 2 -28.16 23.08 -13.61
CA GLN A 2 -26.72 23.32 -13.68
C GLN A 2 -26.31 23.38 -15.16
N ASN A 3 -25.55 24.40 -15.55
CA ASN A 3 -24.99 24.49 -16.90
C ASN A 3 -23.75 23.60 -16.97
N TYR A 4 -23.90 22.41 -17.55
CA TYR A 4 -22.78 21.51 -17.83
C TYR A 4 -22.12 21.88 -19.17
N PRO A 5 -20.80 21.64 -19.34
CA PRO A 5 -20.11 21.90 -20.61
C PRO A 5 -20.67 21.02 -21.75
N ASP A 6 -20.70 21.57 -22.97
CA ASP A 6 -21.26 20.90 -24.16
C ASP A 6 -20.53 19.59 -24.53
N SER A 7 -19.29 19.40 -24.06
CA SER A 7 -18.48 18.19 -24.27
C SER A 7 -18.89 16.99 -23.41
N MET A 8 -19.81 17.17 -22.45
CA MET A 8 -20.18 16.15 -21.48
C MET A 8 -21.27 15.21 -22.02
N THR A 9 -21.07 13.90 -21.87
CA THR A 9 -22.05 12.91 -22.38
C THR A 9 -23.39 13.00 -21.64
N GLN A 10 -24.45 12.46 -22.23
CA GLN A 10 -25.76 12.43 -21.58
C GLN A 10 -25.75 11.55 -20.32
N ASP A 11 -25.00 10.45 -20.36
CA ASP A 11 -24.88 9.52 -19.24
C ASP A 11 -24.03 10.10 -18.10
N GLU A 12 -22.94 10.82 -18.40
CA GLU A 12 -22.19 11.56 -17.39
C GLU A 12 -23.06 12.65 -16.73
N ARG A 13 -23.90 13.35 -17.50
CA ARG A 13 -24.89 14.28 -16.96
C ARG A 13 -25.87 13.59 -16.02
N ALA A 14 -26.38 12.42 -16.40
CA ALA A 14 -27.34 11.68 -15.62
C ALA A 14 -26.75 11.20 -14.28
N ILE A 15 -25.53 10.66 -14.27
CA ILE A 15 -24.91 10.18 -13.04
C ILE A 15 -24.52 11.32 -12.09
N ARG A 16 -24.05 12.46 -12.63
CA ARG A 16 -23.79 13.68 -11.86
C ARG A 16 -25.07 14.24 -11.23
N GLU A 17 -26.15 14.34 -12.00
CA GLU A 17 -27.44 14.81 -11.49
C GLU A 17 -28.01 13.85 -10.43
N PHE A 18 -27.85 12.53 -10.63
CA PHE A 18 -28.21 11.54 -9.62
C PHE A 18 -27.43 11.76 -8.32
N ALA A 19 -26.11 11.90 -8.38
CA ALA A 19 -25.29 12.18 -7.21
C ALA A 19 -25.72 13.47 -6.49
N SER A 20 -25.88 14.56 -7.25
CA SER A 20 -26.34 15.83 -6.69
C SER A 20 -27.76 15.76 -6.11
N SER A 21 -28.66 14.93 -6.65
CA SER A 21 -30.00 14.74 -6.08
C SER A 21 -29.96 14.09 -4.69
N ILE A 22 -29.01 13.17 -4.46
CA ILE A 22 -28.77 12.58 -3.14
C ILE A 22 -28.21 13.62 -2.18
N GLU A 23 -27.20 14.39 -2.63
CA GLU A 23 -26.59 15.45 -1.82
C GLU A 23 -27.59 16.53 -1.41
N ARG A 24 -28.55 16.85 -2.29
CA ARG A 24 -29.66 17.78 -2.01
C ARG A 24 -30.82 17.14 -1.24
N LEU A 25 -30.75 15.84 -0.94
CA LEU A 25 -31.78 15.08 -0.24
C LEU A 25 -33.13 15.04 -0.99
N GLU A 26 -33.09 15.07 -2.32
CA GLU A 26 -34.28 15.14 -3.19
C GLU A 26 -34.76 13.75 -3.64
N LEU A 27 -33.88 12.74 -3.67
CA LEU A 27 -34.27 11.39 -4.04
C LEU A 27 -35.08 10.74 -2.90
N PRO A 28 -36.22 10.08 -3.17
CA PRO A 28 -36.91 9.26 -2.17
C PRO A 28 -36.08 8.03 -1.79
N GLY A 29 -36.04 7.68 -0.50
CA GLY A 29 -35.23 6.56 -0.01
C GLY A 29 -35.56 5.19 -0.63
N GLU A 30 -36.80 4.98 -1.10
CA GLU A 30 -37.22 3.76 -1.79
C GLU A 30 -36.58 3.60 -3.19
N GLN A 31 -36.07 4.69 -3.75
CA GLN A 31 -35.41 4.73 -5.05
C GLN A 31 -33.87 4.67 -4.94
N PHE A 32 -33.35 4.70 -3.71
CA PHE A 32 -31.92 4.51 -3.45
C PHE A 32 -31.65 3.03 -3.13
N ASP A 33 -31.50 2.25 -4.19
CA ASP A 33 -31.25 0.82 -4.14
C ASP A 33 -29.75 0.49 -4.30
N HIS A 34 -29.46 -0.80 -4.42
CA HIS A 34 -28.12 -1.32 -4.67
C HIS A 34 -27.43 -0.65 -5.87
N LEU A 35 -28.17 -0.45 -6.95
CA LEU A 35 -27.65 0.19 -8.16
C LEU A 35 -27.35 1.67 -7.92
N GLY A 36 -28.15 2.34 -7.07
CA GLY A 36 -27.86 3.68 -6.56
C GLY A 36 -26.52 3.77 -5.82
N HIS A 37 -26.19 2.79 -4.99
CA HIS A 37 -24.88 2.72 -4.31
C HIS A 37 -23.72 2.56 -5.30
N VAL A 38 -23.86 1.67 -6.30
CA VAL A 38 -22.85 1.45 -7.34
C VAL A 38 -22.64 2.72 -8.17
N ARG A 39 -23.73 3.41 -8.57
CA ARG A 39 -23.65 4.69 -9.30
C ARG A 39 -22.81 5.72 -8.54
N LEU A 40 -23.11 5.95 -7.26
CA LEU A 40 -22.35 6.92 -6.46
C LEU A 40 -20.89 6.51 -6.30
N ALA A 41 -20.63 5.22 -6.03
CA ALA A 41 -19.28 4.71 -5.88
C ALA A 41 -18.45 4.88 -7.16
N CYS A 42 -18.99 4.51 -8.33
CA CYS A 42 -18.35 4.75 -9.62
C CYS A 42 -18.11 6.23 -9.86
N PHE A 43 -19.11 7.08 -9.63
CA PHE A 43 -19.00 8.52 -9.86
C PHE A 43 -17.91 9.16 -9.00
N TYR A 44 -17.97 8.98 -7.68
CA TYR A 44 -17.00 9.61 -6.78
C TYR A 44 -15.59 9.06 -6.97
N PHE A 45 -15.43 7.78 -7.29
CA PHE A 45 -14.12 7.23 -7.63
C PHE A 45 -13.57 7.84 -8.93
N LEU A 46 -14.37 7.92 -9.99
CA LEU A 46 -13.91 8.43 -11.29
C LEU A 46 -13.69 9.94 -11.30
N ASP A 47 -14.42 10.68 -10.46
CA ASP A 47 -14.34 12.15 -10.36
C ASP A 47 -13.25 12.61 -9.37
N GLN A 48 -13.03 11.87 -8.27
CA GLN A 48 -12.20 12.31 -7.14
C GLN A 48 -11.09 11.32 -6.76
N GLY A 49 -11.05 10.15 -7.41
CA GLY A 49 -10.08 9.09 -7.10
C GLY A 49 -10.43 8.28 -5.85
N LEU A 50 -9.55 7.35 -5.50
CA LEU A 50 -9.82 6.32 -4.49
C LEU A 50 -10.16 6.91 -3.11
N ILE A 51 -9.27 7.75 -2.56
CA ILE A 51 -9.34 8.21 -1.18
C ILE A 51 -10.42 9.30 -1.02
N GLU A 52 -10.36 10.35 -1.83
CA GLU A 52 -11.32 11.45 -1.74
C GLU A 52 -12.74 10.98 -2.11
N GLY A 53 -12.85 10.16 -3.16
CA GLY A 53 -14.14 9.59 -3.58
C GLY A 53 -14.78 8.71 -2.49
N GLN A 54 -13.97 7.96 -1.74
CA GLN A 54 -14.45 7.18 -0.60
C GLN A 54 -15.01 8.08 0.50
N GLN A 55 -14.26 9.10 0.89
CA GLN A 55 -14.64 10.02 1.96
C GLN A 55 -15.93 10.76 1.59
N THR A 56 -16.04 11.20 0.34
CA THR A 56 -17.25 11.84 -0.18
C THR A 56 -18.44 10.89 -0.18
N LEU A 57 -18.28 9.66 -0.70
CA LEU A 57 -19.33 8.64 -0.68
C LEU A 57 -19.85 8.39 0.74
N PHE A 58 -18.94 8.21 1.70
CA PHE A 58 -19.28 7.99 3.10
C PHE A 58 -20.12 9.13 3.67
N LYS A 59 -19.62 10.36 3.51
CA LYS A 59 -20.29 11.56 4.01
C LYS A 59 -21.68 11.71 3.39
N VAL A 60 -21.81 11.47 2.09
CA VAL A 60 -23.07 11.62 1.36
C VAL A 60 -24.08 10.56 1.81
N ILE A 61 -23.70 9.29 1.84
CA ILE A 61 -24.60 8.21 2.28
C ILE A 61 -24.99 8.38 3.75
N GLU A 62 -24.06 8.72 4.64
CA GLU A 62 -24.36 8.91 6.05
C GLU A 62 -25.32 10.10 6.26
N THR A 63 -25.07 11.23 5.58
CA THR A 63 -25.94 12.42 5.64
C THR A 63 -27.33 12.10 5.13
N TYR A 64 -27.42 11.39 4.00
CA TYR A 64 -28.68 11.00 3.39
C TYR A 64 -29.47 10.01 4.26
N ALA A 65 -28.82 8.98 4.82
CA ALA A 65 -29.43 8.03 5.75
C ALA A 65 -29.97 8.75 7.01
N ARG A 66 -29.25 9.76 7.51
CA ARG A 66 -29.70 10.58 8.64
C ARG A 66 -30.93 11.41 8.30
N ALA A 67 -30.97 12.03 7.12
CA ALA A 67 -32.12 12.81 6.66
C ALA A 67 -33.40 11.96 6.54
N LEU A 68 -33.26 10.69 6.14
CA LEU A 68 -34.37 9.73 6.06
C LEU A 68 -34.75 9.10 7.41
N GLY A 69 -34.07 9.46 8.51
CA GLY A 69 -34.28 8.82 9.82
C GLY A 69 -33.84 7.34 9.84
N ALA A 70 -33.01 6.92 8.89
CA ALA A 70 -32.57 5.55 8.68
C ALA A 70 -31.09 5.35 9.04
N THR A 71 -30.60 6.03 10.09
CA THR A 71 -29.19 5.98 10.52
C THR A 71 -28.72 4.56 10.82
N ASP A 72 -29.63 3.68 11.25
CA ASP A 72 -29.32 2.28 11.50
C ASP A 72 -29.00 1.45 10.26
N LYS A 73 -29.32 1.95 9.06
CA LYS A 73 -28.99 1.30 7.80
C LYS A 73 -27.57 1.60 7.32
N PHE A 74 -26.93 2.65 7.84
CA PHE A 74 -25.54 2.94 7.51
C PHE A 74 -24.60 1.98 8.25
N HIS A 75 -23.60 1.49 7.52
CA HIS A 75 -22.59 0.58 8.05
C HIS A 75 -21.24 0.89 7.40
N ALA A 76 -20.31 1.43 8.18
CA ALA A 76 -19.02 1.91 7.69
C ALA A 76 -18.21 0.81 6.99
N THR A 77 -17.92 -0.33 7.64
CA THR A 77 -17.14 -1.41 7.01
C THR A 77 -17.78 -1.96 5.73
N ILE A 78 -19.09 -2.22 5.72
CA ILE A 78 -19.78 -2.71 4.52
C ILE A 78 -19.71 -1.67 3.40
N THR A 79 -19.88 -0.38 3.72
CA THR A 79 -19.82 0.70 2.72
C THR A 79 -18.41 0.80 2.13
N ASP A 80 -17.34 0.72 2.95
CA ASP A 80 -15.96 0.69 2.47
C ASP A 80 -15.69 -0.54 1.62
N ALA A 81 -16.01 -1.74 2.11
CA ALA A 81 -15.80 -2.98 1.38
C ALA A 81 -16.52 -2.95 0.03
N TYR A 82 -17.76 -2.48 0.01
CA TYR A 82 -18.54 -2.38 -1.20
C TYR A 82 -17.96 -1.36 -2.18
N TYR A 83 -17.54 -0.19 -1.69
CA TYR A 83 -16.83 0.80 -2.49
C TYR A 83 -15.56 0.21 -3.12
N ARG A 84 -14.74 -0.51 -2.35
CA ARG A 84 -13.53 -1.16 -2.86
C ARG A 84 -13.81 -2.18 -3.94
N LEU A 85 -14.87 -2.97 -3.80
CA LEU A 85 -15.30 -3.93 -4.83
C LEU A 85 -15.73 -3.22 -6.12
N VAL A 86 -16.50 -2.14 -6.00
CA VAL A 86 -16.89 -1.31 -7.16
C VAL A 86 -15.66 -0.71 -7.82
N VAL A 87 -14.73 -0.14 -7.06
CA VAL A 87 -13.51 0.43 -7.63
C VAL A 87 -12.70 -0.63 -8.37
N ASN A 88 -12.51 -1.81 -7.78
CA ASN A 88 -11.83 -2.91 -8.47
C ASN A 88 -12.52 -3.29 -9.79
N ALA A 89 -13.85 -3.32 -9.83
CA ALA A 89 -14.59 -3.57 -11.06
C ALA A 89 -14.41 -2.45 -12.09
N VAL A 90 -14.50 -1.17 -11.68
CA VAL A 90 -14.25 0.00 -12.55
C VAL A 90 -12.84 -0.06 -13.16
N VAL A 91 -11.83 -0.33 -12.33
CA VAL A 91 -10.42 -0.44 -12.75
C VAL A 91 -10.21 -1.62 -13.70
N ASN A 92 -10.74 -2.80 -13.36
CA ASN A 92 -10.60 -4.01 -14.20
C ASN A 92 -11.26 -3.86 -15.58
N ASN A 93 -12.34 -3.08 -15.65
CA ASN A 93 -13.05 -2.80 -16.90
C ASN A 93 -12.52 -1.53 -17.60
N GLN A 94 -11.45 -0.90 -17.08
CA GLN A 94 -10.80 0.31 -17.64
C GLN A 94 -11.77 1.45 -17.92
N VAL A 95 -12.78 1.61 -17.06
CA VAL A 95 -13.87 2.55 -17.28
C VAL A 95 -13.40 3.98 -17.01
N THR A 96 -13.66 4.89 -17.93
CA THR A 96 -13.51 6.33 -17.68
C THR A 96 -14.85 6.99 -17.37
N LEU A 97 -14.82 8.20 -16.79
CA LEU A 97 -16.04 8.95 -16.50
C LEU A 97 -16.86 9.27 -17.77
N SER A 98 -16.19 9.48 -18.90
CA SER A 98 -16.87 9.75 -20.18
C SER A 98 -17.58 8.54 -20.79
N GLU A 99 -17.17 7.33 -20.40
CA GLU A 99 -17.70 6.06 -20.90
C GLU A 99 -18.74 5.43 -19.96
N ILE A 100 -18.97 6.04 -18.79
CA ILE A 100 -19.94 5.52 -17.84
C ILE A 100 -21.34 5.58 -18.44
N SER A 101 -22.06 4.46 -18.33
CA SER A 101 -23.44 4.32 -18.81
C SER A 101 -24.23 3.44 -17.86
N GLU A 102 -25.56 3.51 -17.92
CA GLU A 102 -26.44 2.66 -17.11
C GLU A 102 -26.15 1.16 -17.29
N HIS A 103 -25.84 0.74 -18.52
CA HIS A 103 -25.47 -0.65 -18.79
C HIS A 103 -24.17 -1.05 -18.06
N LEU A 104 -23.16 -0.19 -18.07
CA LEU A 104 -21.88 -0.46 -17.43
C LEU A 104 -21.99 -0.47 -15.90
N VAL A 105 -22.77 0.47 -15.34
CA VAL A 105 -23.12 0.47 -13.91
C VAL A 105 -23.82 -0.83 -13.54
N GLN A 106 -24.76 -1.32 -14.36
CA GLN A 106 -25.42 -2.60 -14.12
C GLN A 106 -24.44 -3.78 -14.17
N GLN A 107 -23.53 -3.82 -15.16
CA GLN A 107 -22.50 -4.85 -15.24
C GLN A 107 -21.59 -4.86 -14.01
N ILE A 108 -21.21 -3.69 -13.50
CA ILE A 108 -20.43 -3.57 -12.26
C ILE A 108 -21.25 -4.03 -11.05
N ALA A 109 -22.54 -3.68 -10.99
CA ALA A 109 -23.43 -4.13 -9.93
C ALA A 109 -23.60 -5.66 -9.91
N ASP A 110 -23.62 -6.31 -11.07
CA ASP A 110 -23.70 -7.76 -11.19
C ASP A 110 -22.42 -8.46 -10.69
N GLN A 111 -21.27 -7.77 -10.74
CA GLN A 111 -19.97 -8.24 -10.23
C GLN A 111 -19.76 -7.93 -8.74
N THR A 112 -20.60 -7.07 -8.15
CA THR A 112 -20.39 -6.56 -6.80
C THR A 112 -21.63 -6.78 -5.95
N SER A 113 -21.55 -7.70 -5.00
CA SER A 113 -22.67 -8.06 -4.12
C SER A 113 -22.29 -8.05 -2.65
N LEU A 114 -23.29 -7.94 -1.78
CA LEU A 114 -23.09 -8.10 -0.33
C LEU A 114 -22.62 -9.53 0.01
N GLU A 115 -22.94 -10.52 -0.83
CA GLU A 115 -22.44 -11.87 -0.65
C GLU A 115 -20.94 -11.95 -0.88
N LEU A 116 -20.43 -11.22 -1.89
CA LEU A 116 -19.00 -11.12 -2.17
C LEU A 116 -18.23 -10.49 -1.00
N VAL A 117 -18.82 -9.54 -0.27
CA VAL A 117 -18.22 -8.96 0.95
C VAL A 117 -17.94 -10.05 1.99
N LYS A 118 -18.77 -11.10 2.09
CA LYS A 118 -18.59 -12.19 3.05
C LYS A 118 -17.42 -13.12 2.73
N GLU A 119 -16.86 -13.05 1.52
CA GLU A 119 -15.61 -13.74 1.20
C GLU A 119 -14.41 -13.10 1.92
N TYR A 120 -14.48 -11.79 2.14
CA TYR A 120 -13.43 -10.99 2.76
C TYR A 120 -13.64 -10.82 4.27
N TYR A 121 -14.89 -10.71 4.70
CA TYR A 121 -15.25 -10.43 6.09
C TYR A 121 -16.05 -11.56 6.74
N SER A 122 -15.75 -11.88 8.00
CA SER A 122 -16.56 -12.77 8.81
C SER A 122 -17.85 -12.10 9.25
N GLU A 123 -18.90 -12.92 9.41
CA GLU A 123 -20.17 -12.45 9.95
C GLU A 123 -20.00 -11.89 11.37
N PHE A 124 -19.09 -12.48 12.16
CA PHE A 124 -18.75 -11.99 13.49
C PHE A 124 -18.22 -10.55 13.47
N LEU A 125 -17.29 -10.24 12.57
CA LEU A 125 -16.75 -8.89 12.41
C LEU A 125 -17.83 -7.92 11.92
N LEU A 126 -18.56 -8.29 10.87
CA LEU A 126 -19.61 -7.43 10.28
C LEU A 126 -20.76 -7.14 11.26
N GLN A 127 -21.10 -8.07 12.16
CA GLN A 127 -22.13 -7.83 13.16
C GLN A 127 -21.65 -7.01 14.37
N SER A 128 -20.36 -6.68 14.44
CA SER A 128 -19.83 -5.90 15.56
C SER A 128 -20.30 -4.44 15.53
N PRO A 129 -20.60 -3.82 16.68
CA PRO A 129 -20.92 -2.39 16.75
C PRO A 129 -19.83 -1.50 16.15
N SER A 130 -18.56 -1.92 16.29
CA SER A 130 -17.42 -1.19 15.74
C SER A 130 -17.44 -1.18 14.22
N ALA A 131 -17.74 -2.31 13.56
CA ALA A 131 -17.81 -2.37 12.09
C ALA A 131 -18.92 -1.48 11.51
N LYS A 132 -20.00 -1.26 12.26
CA LYS A 132 -21.07 -0.36 11.86
C LYS A 132 -20.61 1.10 11.86
N GLN A 133 -19.75 1.49 12.81
CA GLN A 133 -19.31 2.88 13.02
C GLN A 133 -17.98 3.22 12.34
N ASN A 134 -17.08 2.25 12.22
CA ASN A 134 -15.72 2.41 11.73
C ASN A 134 -15.46 1.48 10.56
N VAL A 135 -14.53 1.88 9.68
CA VAL A 135 -14.01 1.00 8.63
C VAL A 135 -13.02 0.03 9.27
N LEU A 136 -13.39 -1.26 9.31
CA LEU A 136 -12.51 -2.33 9.75
C LEU A 136 -11.94 -3.08 8.56
N MET A 137 -10.75 -3.66 8.75
CA MET A 137 -10.14 -4.51 7.73
C MET A 137 -10.80 -5.88 7.67
N ALA A 138 -10.68 -6.48 6.49
CA ALA A 138 -11.17 -7.81 6.19
C ALA A 138 -10.38 -8.87 6.98
N ASP A 139 -11.09 -9.74 7.69
CA ASP A 139 -10.53 -10.75 8.61
C ASP A 139 -10.50 -12.18 8.03
N ARG A 140 -11.13 -12.42 6.87
CA ARG A 140 -11.00 -13.69 6.13
C ARG A 140 -9.95 -13.60 5.03
N LYS A 141 -10.02 -12.55 4.22
CA LYS A 141 -9.15 -12.31 3.07
C LYS A 141 -8.97 -10.80 2.89
N PRO A 142 -7.75 -10.30 2.60
CA PRO A 142 -7.56 -8.87 2.34
C PRO A 142 -8.39 -8.38 1.15
N LEU A 143 -9.10 -7.26 1.32
CA LEU A 143 -9.82 -6.56 0.25
C LEU A 143 -9.05 -5.30 -0.12
N MET A 144 -8.09 -5.46 -1.03
CA MET A 144 -7.27 -4.36 -1.53
C MET A 144 -7.93 -3.73 -2.75
N VAL A 145 -7.78 -2.42 -2.91
CA VAL A 145 -8.06 -1.76 -4.19
C VAL A 145 -6.73 -1.61 -4.91
N GLU A 146 -6.59 -2.22 -6.08
CA GLU A 146 -5.37 -2.08 -6.88
C GLU A 146 -5.17 -0.60 -7.26
N PRO A 147 -4.01 0.03 -6.99
CA PRO A 147 -3.82 1.42 -7.38
C PRO A 147 -3.83 1.60 -8.90
N LEU A 148 -4.80 2.38 -9.39
CA LEU A 148 -4.59 3.65 -10.09
C LEU A 148 -3.19 3.84 -10.71
N ILE A 149 -3.08 3.55 -12.00
CA ILE A 149 -2.26 4.32 -12.94
C ILE A 149 -3.08 4.48 -14.24
N GLU A 150 -3.38 5.71 -14.63
CA GLU A 150 -3.81 6.02 -16.00
C GLU A 150 -2.73 5.54 -16.99
N GLY A 151 -3.11 4.68 -17.94
CA GLY A 151 -2.24 4.31 -19.07
C GLY A 151 -1.29 3.15 -18.83
N ALA A 152 -1.54 2.32 -17.81
CA ALA A 152 -0.64 1.25 -17.44
C ALA A 152 -1.21 -0.11 -17.89
N GLU A 153 -0.49 -0.82 -18.77
CA GLU A 153 -0.76 -2.22 -19.12
C GLU A 153 -0.63 -3.15 -17.89
N TYR A 154 -1.69 -3.35 -17.11
CA TYR A 154 -1.60 -4.17 -15.88
C TYR A 154 -2.70 -5.21 -15.76
N LEU A 155 -2.43 -6.39 -16.34
CA LEU A 155 -3.03 -7.64 -15.89
C LEU A 155 -1.97 -8.71 -15.49
N ASN A 156 -0.66 -8.42 -15.60
CA ASN A 156 0.40 -9.43 -15.41
C ASN A 156 1.69 -8.98 -14.69
N SER A 157 1.77 -7.78 -14.10
CA SER A 157 3.00 -7.33 -13.43
C SER A 157 3.07 -7.77 -11.96
N SER A 158 4.27 -8.13 -11.49
CA SER A 158 4.54 -8.49 -10.08
C SER A 158 4.72 -7.28 -9.15
N PHE A 159 4.70 -6.06 -9.71
CA PHE A 159 4.86 -4.80 -8.99
C PHE A 159 4.13 -3.66 -9.69
N GLN A 160 3.95 -2.54 -8.98
CA GLN A 160 3.51 -1.26 -9.50
C GLN A 160 4.65 -0.25 -9.43
N TYR A 161 4.80 0.54 -10.49
CA TYR A 161 5.81 1.57 -10.60
C TYR A 161 5.16 2.89 -10.97
N HIS A 162 5.39 3.91 -10.15
CA HIS A 162 5.03 5.29 -10.44
C HIS A 162 6.29 6.04 -10.88
N GLU A 163 6.24 6.57 -12.10
CA GLU A 163 7.29 7.43 -12.63
C GLU A 163 7.19 8.83 -12.01
N GLY A 164 8.27 9.26 -11.37
CA GLY A 164 8.47 10.61 -10.86
C GLY A 164 9.34 11.46 -11.80
N HIS A 165 9.81 12.59 -11.29
CA HIS A 165 10.63 13.55 -12.06
C HIS A 165 11.80 14.14 -11.25
N ILE A 166 12.10 13.58 -10.07
CA ILE A 166 13.25 13.96 -9.24
C ILE A 166 14.19 12.76 -9.06
N PRO A 167 15.49 12.96 -8.74
CA PRO A 167 16.47 11.88 -8.62
C PRO A 167 16.34 11.06 -7.32
N LEU A 168 15.12 10.75 -6.90
CA LEU A 168 14.82 9.96 -5.71
C LEU A 168 13.78 8.89 -6.04
N LEU A 169 14.17 7.64 -5.84
CA LEU A 169 13.32 6.46 -5.95
C LEU A 169 13.02 5.91 -4.56
N ILE A 170 11.74 5.83 -4.19
CA ILE A 170 11.28 5.12 -3.00
C ILE A 170 10.89 3.71 -3.40
N SER A 171 11.49 2.72 -2.75
CA SER A 171 11.17 1.30 -2.92
C SER A 171 10.61 0.75 -1.61
N MET A 172 9.51 0.00 -1.69
CA MET A 172 8.77 -0.57 -0.55
C MET A 172 8.64 -2.09 -0.70
N PRO A 173 9.75 -2.84 -0.66
CA PRO A 173 9.81 -4.23 -1.10
C PRO A 173 8.97 -5.20 -0.26
N HIS A 174 8.43 -4.77 0.89
CA HIS A 174 7.65 -5.60 1.81
C HIS A 174 6.20 -5.14 1.99
N ASN A 175 5.71 -4.20 1.17
CA ASN A 175 4.34 -3.67 1.27
C ASN A 175 3.28 -4.51 0.52
N GLY A 176 3.69 -5.46 -0.32
CA GLY A 176 2.78 -6.35 -1.04
C GLY A 176 2.08 -7.35 -0.13
N THR A 177 0.86 -7.75 -0.47
CA THR A 177 0.02 -8.64 0.36
C THR A 177 -0.54 -9.84 -0.40
N CYS A 178 -0.49 -9.83 -1.73
CA CYS A 178 -1.05 -10.93 -2.52
C CYS A 178 -0.18 -12.19 -2.37
N ILE A 179 -0.84 -13.35 -2.39
CA ILE A 179 -0.20 -14.66 -2.48
C ILE A 179 -0.86 -15.40 -3.67
N PRO A 180 -0.07 -15.87 -4.66
CA PRO A 180 -0.58 -16.70 -5.76
C PRO A 180 -1.30 -17.94 -5.24
N GLU A 181 -2.37 -18.36 -5.92
CA GLU A 181 -3.23 -19.47 -5.46
C GLU A 181 -2.46 -20.78 -5.28
N ASP A 182 -1.56 -21.11 -6.21
CA ASP A 182 -0.69 -22.29 -6.15
C ASP A 182 0.22 -22.31 -4.91
N ILE A 183 0.64 -21.14 -4.43
CA ILE A 183 1.42 -21.00 -3.20
C ILE A 183 0.49 -21.03 -1.98
N ALA A 184 -0.61 -20.26 -2.03
CA ALA A 184 -1.56 -20.10 -0.93
C ALA A 184 -2.14 -21.44 -0.45
N GLN A 185 -2.45 -22.37 -1.35
CA GLN A 185 -2.99 -23.70 -1.01
C GLN A 185 -2.04 -24.53 -0.13
N THR A 186 -0.73 -24.22 -0.11
CA THR A 186 0.28 -24.91 0.68
C THR A 186 0.53 -24.28 2.05
N MET A 187 -0.02 -23.08 2.29
CA MET A 187 0.29 -22.26 3.46
C MET A 187 -0.66 -22.51 4.62
N THR A 188 -0.21 -22.19 5.83
CA THR A 188 -1.06 -22.20 7.03
C THR A 188 -2.04 -21.02 6.98
N SER A 189 -3.18 -21.16 7.67
CA SER A 189 -4.18 -20.08 7.74
C SER A 189 -3.63 -18.80 8.34
N GLU A 190 -2.70 -18.90 9.29
CA GLU A 190 -2.01 -17.75 9.88
C GLU A 190 -1.10 -17.05 8.87
N ALA A 191 -0.36 -17.79 8.04
CA ALA A 191 0.50 -17.18 7.04
C ALA A 191 -0.29 -16.47 5.92
N LEU A 192 -1.50 -16.96 5.61
CA LEU A 192 -2.38 -16.31 4.63
C LEU A 192 -2.86 -14.92 5.05
N THR A 193 -2.79 -14.57 6.34
CA THR A 193 -3.11 -13.21 6.81
C THR A 193 -1.95 -12.23 6.67
N VAL A 194 -0.77 -12.70 6.23
CA VAL A 194 0.45 -11.92 5.97
C VAL A 194 0.83 -10.94 7.11
N PRO A 195 0.90 -11.41 8.38
CA PRO A 195 1.08 -10.52 9.53
C PRO A 195 2.42 -9.76 9.51
N ASP A 196 3.47 -10.31 8.88
CA ASP A 196 4.80 -9.69 8.81
C ASP A 196 4.98 -8.71 7.64
N THR A 197 3.87 -8.22 7.07
CA THR A 197 3.86 -7.20 6.02
C THR A 197 4.22 -5.83 6.60
N ASP A 198 4.89 -5.02 5.80
CA ASP A 198 5.09 -3.60 6.07
C ASP A 198 3.77 -2.85 5.80
N TRP A 199 2.79 -3.08 6.66
CA TRP A 199 1.39 -2.69 6.46
C TRP A 199 1.24 -1.17 6.29
N TYR A 200 0.36 -0.77 5.38
CA TYR A 200 -0.01 0.62 5.05
C TYR A 200 1.14 1.56 4.67
N LEU A 201 2.34 1.05 4.40
CA LEU A 201 3.49 1.89 4.08
C LEU A 201 3.23 2.76 2.84
N ARG A 202 2.58 2.21 1.80
CA ARG A 202 2.18 3.01 0.63
C ARG A 202 1.26 4.17 0.97
N GLN A 203 0.29 3.95 1.87
CA GLN A 203 -0.63 5.01 2.35
C GLN A 203 0.14 6.03 3.20
N LEU A 204 1.04 5.58 4.05
CA LEU A 204 1.87 6.46 4.89
C LEU A 204 2.74 7.40 4.05
N TYR A 205 3.22 6.94 2.88
CA TYR A 205 4.03 7.72 1.95
C TYR A 205 3.22 8.27 0.76
N ASP A 206 1.90 8.46 0.87
CA ASP A 206 1.06 9.04 -0.19
C ASP A 206 1.58 10.38 -0.72
N PHE A 207 2.17 11.20 0.14
CA PHE A 207 2.80 12.48 -0.19
C PHE A 207 3.98 12.37 -1.17
N ALA A 208 4.61 11.19 -1.31
CA ALA A 208 5.84 11.02 -2.10
C ALA A 208 5.64 11.36 -3.58
N ILE A 209 4.51 10.96 -4.15
CA ILE A 209 4.14 11.27 -5.54
C ILE A 209 4.01 12.78 -5.73
N GLY A 210 3.36 13.47 -4.80
CA GLY A 210 3.21 14.93 -4.83
C GLY A 210 4.54 15.69 -4.70
N LEU A 211 5.58 15.05 -4.15
CA LEU A 211 6.95 15.59 -4.13
C LEU A 211 7.73 15.29 -5.42
N GLY A 212 7.18 14.47 -6.33
CA GLY A 212 7.81 14.08 -7.58
C GLY A 212 8.69 12.84 -7.51
N CYS A 213 8.68 12.10 -6.39
CA CYS A 213 9.47 10.87 -6.23
C CYS A 213 9.00 9.77 -7.18
N HIS A 214 9.93 8.97 -7.68
CA HIS A 214 9.58 7.65 -8.23
C HIS A 214 9.19 6.72 -7.08
N VAL A 215 8.21 5.84 -7.30
CA VAL A 215 7.76 4.89 -6.27
C VAL A 215 7.62 3.50 -6.86
N LEU A 216 8.19 2.49 -6.19
CA LEU A 216 8.11 1.09 -6.58
C LEU A 216 7.54 0.25 -5.43
N VAL A 217 6.47 -0.49 -5.70
CA VAL A 217 5.75 -1.29 -4.72
C VAL A 217 5.43 -2.68 -5.30
N PRO A 218 5.78 -3.78 -4.62
CA PRO A 218 5.44 -5.11 -5.09
C PRO A 218 3.97 -5.42 -4.87
N ARG A 219 3.41 -6.28 -5.73
CA ARG A 219 2.05 -6.81 -5.54
C ARG A 219 2.04 -7.93 -4.50
N TYR A 220 3.05 -8.80 -4.57
CA TYR A 220 3.12 -10.03 -3.80
C TYR A 220 3.81 -9.84 -2.45
N SER A 221 3.34 -10.60 -1.46
CA SER A 221 3.90 -10.61 -0.12
C SER A 221 5.33 -11.13 -0.11
N ARG A 222 6.11 -10.65 0.87
CA ARG A 222 7.44 -11.19 1.20
C ARG A 222 7.45 -12.70 1.50
N TYR A 223 6.29 -13.28 1.79
CA TYR A 223 6.12 -14.73 1.97
C TYR A 223 6.20 -15.52 0.66
N VAL A 224 5.85 -14.87 -0.47
CA VAL A 224 6.08 -15.44 -1.79
C VAL A 224 7.59 -15.46 -2.05
N ILE A 225 8.22 -14.29 -2.00
CA ILE A 225 9.67 -14.12 -2.05
C ILE A 225 10.05 -12.81 -1.38
N ASP A 226 11.09 -12.82 -0.55
CA ASP A 226 11.60 -11.63 0.11
C ASP A 226 12.52 -10.87 -0.86
N LEU A 227 12.01 -9.77 -1.43
CA LEU A 227 12.73 -8.93 -2.39
C LEU A 227 13.94 -8.22 -1.77
N ASN A 228 14.04 -8.14 -0.43
CA ASN A 228 15.19 -7.57 0.25
C ASN A 228 16.20 -8.65 0.72
N ARG A 229 16.18 -9.82 0.07
CA ARG A 229 17.20 -10.88 0.16
C ARG A 229 17.89 -11.11 -1.19
N PRO A 230 19.17 -11.52 -1.19
CA PRO A 230 19.87 -11.86 -2.42
C PRO A 230 19.28 -13.13 -3.06
N GLU A 231 19.37 -13.25 -4.39
CA GLU A 231 18.86 -14.42 -5.13
C GLU A 231 19.56 -15.75 -4.77
N ASP A 232 20.76 -15.69 -4.17
CA ASP A 232 21.50 -16.85 -3.67
C ASP A 232 21.20 -17.21 -2.21
N ASP A 233 20.28 -16.46 -1.57
CA ASP A 233 19.87 -16.61 -0.17
C ASP A 233 21.02 -16.48 0.85
N ALA A 234 22.11 -15.77 0.48
CA ALA A 234 23.20 -15.49 1.39
C ALA A 234 22.75 -14.69 2.62
N GLU A 235 23.24 -15.08 3.81
CA GLU A 235 22.93 -14.39 5.05
C GLU A 235 23.42 -12.93 5.04
N LEU A 236 22.51 -12.01 5.36
CA LEU A 236 22.84 -10.58 5.41
C LEU A 236 23.54 -10.17 6.71
N TYR A 237 23.16 -10.81 7.82
CA TYR A 237 23.70 -10.52 9.15
C TYR A 237 24.22 -11.81 9.80
N PRO A 238 25.51 -12.17 9.58
CA PRO A 238 26.08 -13.38 10.15
C PRO A 238 25.94 -13.41 11.68
N GLY A 239 25.46 -14.54 12.21
CA GLY A 239 25.24 -14.75 13.65
C GLY A 239 23.95 -14.14 14.21
N ALA A 240 23.13 -13.47 13.39
CA ALA A 240 21.77 -13.05 13.76
C ALA A 240 20.73 -14.04 13.22
N ASN A 241 19.52 -14.03 13.80
CA ASN A 241 18.38 -14.71 13.18
C ASN A 241 17.94 -13.90 11.94
N ASN A 242 18.09 -14.50 10.76
CA ASN A 242 17.72 -13.91 9.48
C ASN A 242 16.43 -14.57 8.97
N THR A 243 15.73 -13.86 8.08
CA THR A 243 14.72 -14.46 7.20
C THR A 243 15.41 -15.01 5.96
N GLU A 244 14.84 -16.05 5.35
CA GLU A 244 15.27 -16.57 4.06
C GLU A 244 14.63 -15.82 2.88
N LEU A 245 15.19 -16.00 1.68
CA LEU A 245 14.65 -15.52 0.40
C LEU A 245 13.22 -16.03 0.16
N CYS A 246 12.98 -17.30 0.49
CA CYS A 246 11.64 -17.87 0.58
C CYS A 246 11.39 -18.28 2.03
N PRO A 247 10.81 -17.40 2.87
CA PRO A 247 10.67 -17.65 4.29
C PRO A 247 9.91 -18.95 4.58
N SER A 248 10.33 -19.71 5.58
CA SER A 248 9.62 -20.93 6.02
C SER A 248 8.88 -20.75 7.35
N SER A 249 9.04 -19.61 8.01
CA SER A 249 8.41 -19.28 9.30
C SER A 249 8.05 -17.81 9.37
N LEU A 250 6.98 -17.51 10.09
CA LEU A 250 6.56 -16.15 10.45
C LEU A 250 7.53 -15.54 11.48
N PHE A 251 7.41 -14.24 11.78
CA PHE A 251 8.26 -13.59 12.76
C PHE A 251 8.10 -14.15 14.18
N ASN A 252 6.93 -14.72 14.50
CA ASN A 252 6.68 -15.42 15.77
C ASN A 252 7.19 -16.89 15.77
N LEU A 253 7.90 -17.31 14.72
CA LEU A 253 8.45 -18.67 14.52
C LEU A 253 7.44 -19.75 14.16
N ASN A 254 6.14 -19.43 14.01
CA ASN A 254 5.16 -20.39 13.52
C ASN A 254 5.46 -20.78 12.06
N PRO A 255 5.17 -22.03 11.67
CA PRO A 255 5.44 -22.51 10.32
C PRO A 255 4.55 -21.82 9.29
N MET A 256 5.15 -21.47 8.16
CA MET A 256 4.45 -20.82 7.04
C MET A 256 3.67 -21.81 6.17
N TYR A 257 4.19 -23.04 6.02
CA TYR A 257 3.64 -24.09 5.17
C TYR A 257 3.04 -25.22 6.00
N GLN A 258 1.98 -25.84 5.50
CA GLN A 258 1.28 -26.96 6.16
C GLN A 258 2.19 -28.19 6.36
N SER A 259 3.15 -28.41 5.45
CA SER A 259 4.15 -29.46 5.59
C SER A 259 5.20 -29.17 6.67
N GLY A 260 5.37 -27.90 7.06
CA GLY A 260 6.47 -27.44 7.90
C GLY A 260 7.84 -27.42 7.20
N GLU A 261 7.89 -27.72 5.90
CA GLU A 261 9.14 -27.84 5.14
C GLU A 261 9.51 -26.51 4.46
N LYS A 262 10.81 -26.38 4.13
CA LYS A 262 11.32 -25.27 3.31
C LYS A 262 10.91 -25.43 1.85
N VAL A 263 10.81 -24.31 1.15
CA VAL A 263 10.57 -24.29 -0.29
C VAL A 263 11.75 -24.95 -1.02
N GLY A 264 11.46 -25.93 -1.88
CA GLY A 264 12.50 -26.62 -2.67
C GLY A 264 13.17 -25.72 -3.72
N LEU A 265 14.38 -26.08 -4.14
CA LEU A 265 15.21 -25.24 -5.03
C LEU A 265 14.55 -24.93 -6.38
N GLU A 266 13.79 -25.87 -6.96
CA GLU A 266 13.08 -25.66 -8.22
C GLU A 266 12.01 -24.56 -8.09
N GLU A 267 11.24 -24.62 -7.00
CA GLU A 267 10.23 -23.63 -6.69
C GLU A 267 10.85 -22.27 -6.33
N GLN A 268 11.95 -22.24 -5.59
CA GLN A 268 12.70 -21.00 -5.34
C GLN A 268 13.14 -20.34 -6.66
N ARG A 269 13.72 -21.10 -7.59
CA ARG A 269 14.10 -20.58 -8.92
C ARG A 269 12.90 -20.03 -9.68
N ARG A 270 11.77 -20.73 -9.66
CA ARG A 270 10.52 -20.24 -10.28
C ARG A 270 10.10 -18.89 -9.69
N ARG A 271 10.10 -18.77 -8.36
CA ARG A 271 9.74 -17.51 -7.68
C ARG A 271 10.74 -16.38 -7.95
N ILE A 272 12.03 -16.70 -8.08
CA ILE A 272 13.05 -15.73 -8.49
C ILE A 272 12.70 -15.16 -9.86
N GLU A 273 12.44 -16.01 -10.86
CA GLU A 273 12.14 -15.54 -12.23
C GLU A 273 10.82 -14.76 -12.33
N LEU A 274 9.78 -15.18 -11.60
CA LEU A 274 8.45 -14.58 -11.70
C LEU A 274 8.27 -13.29 -10.88
N TYR A 275 8.93 -13.19 -9.73
CA TYR A 275 8.63 -12.14 -8.75
C TYR A 275 9.85 -11.30 -8.40
N TRP A 276 10.99 -11.94 -8.10
CA TRP A 276 12.22 -11.23 -7.71
C TRP A 276 12.86 -10.50 -8.89
N ARG A 277 13.16 -11.24 -9.97
CA ARG A 277 13.90 -10.70 -11.13
C ARG A 277 13.21 -9.49 -11.76
N PRO A 278 11.87 -9.48 -11.98
CA PRO A 278 11.21 -8.30 -12.54
C PRO A 278 11.32 -7.06 -11.64
N TYR A 279 11.14 -7.20 -10.33
CA TYR A 279 11.28 -6.08 -9.38
C TYR A 279 12.70 -5.50 -9.38
N HIS A 280 13.69 -6.40 -9.34
CA HIS A 280 15.11 -6.05 -9.32
C HIS A 280 15.61 -5.45 -10.64
N GLN A 281 15.05 -5.88 -11.78
CA GLN A 281 15.31 -5.26 -13.08
C GLN A 281 14.70 -3.86 -13.16
N GLN A 282 13.50 -3.65 -12.62
CA GLN A 282 12.89 -2.32 -12.57
C GLN A 282 13.70 -1.35 -11.71
N LEU A 283 14.16 -1.78 -10.52
CA LEU A 283 15.09 -1.01 -9.70
C LEU A 283 16.33 -0.56 -10.50
N GLN A 284 17.00 -1.52 -11.14
CA GLN A 284 18.19 -1.27 -11.96
C GLN A 284 17.92 -0.30 -13.10
N LYS A 285 16.80 -0.49 -13.81
CA LYS A 285 16.39 0.36 -14.94
C LYS A 285 16.23 1.81 -14.49
N VAL A 286 15.42 2.05 -13.47
CA VAL A 286 15.10 3.40 -12.99
C VAL A 286 16.35 4.10 -12.46
N LEU A 287 17.15 3.42 -11.64
CA LEU A 287 18.38 3.99 -11.11
C LEU A 287 19.38 4.32 -12.22
N GLY A 288 19.51 3.45 -13.24
CA GLY A 288 20.36 3.69 -14.40
C GLY A 288 19.86 4.84 -15.29
N GLU A 289 18.55 5.06 -15.39
CA GLU A 289 17.95 6.20 -16.10
C GLU A 289 18.19 7.51 -15.34
N LEU A 290 17.95 7.51 -14.02
CA LEU A 290 18.20 8.68 -13.17
C LEU A 290 19.68 9.07 -13.15
N GLN A 291 20.59 8.11 -13.03
CA GLN A 291 22.04 8.36 -12.99
C GLN A 291 22.55 9.04 -14.27
N LYS A 292 21.94 8.77 -15.43
CA LYS A 292 22.33 9.42 -16.70
C LYS A 292 22.01 10.92 -16.71
N ASN A 293 20.97 11.32 -15.99
CA ASN A 293 20.43 12.68 -16.03
C ASN A 293 20.79 13.50 -14.79
N HIS A 294 21.23 12.85 -13.71
CA HIS A 294 21.50 13.49 -12.42
C HIS A 294 22.84 13.05 -11.84
N PRO A 295 23.65 13.98 -11.30
CA PRO A 295 24.95 13.66 -10.71
C PRO A 295 24.85 12.87 -9.39
N GLN A 296 23.72 12.97 -8.70
CA GLN A 296 23.40 12.22 -7.50
C GLN A 296 21.97 11.69 -7.59
N VAL A 297 21.78 10.43 -7.22
CA VAL A 297 20.51 9.71 -7.15
C VAL A 297 20.41 9.05 -5.78
N LEU A 298 19.22 9.07 -5.19
CA LEU A 298 18.94 8.39 -3.95
C LEU A 298 17.91 7.27 -4.13
N LEU A 299 18.29 6.04 -3.79
CA LEU A 299 17.37 4.96 -3.50
C LEU A 299 16.98 4.98 -2.01
N PHE A 300 15.75 5.32 -1.71
CA PHE A 300 15.20 5.29 -0.37
C PHE A 300 14.40 4.01 -0.15
N GLU A 301 14.94 3.08 0.64
CA GLU A 301 14.29 1.83 1.02
C GLU A 301 13.40 2.08 2.24
N ALA A 302 12.10 2.20 1.99
CA ALA A 302 11.11 2.40 3.04
C ALA A 302 10.65 1.04 3.57
N HIS A 303 10.73 0.89 4.89
CA HIS A 303 10.33 -0.30 5.61
C HIS A 303 9.58 0.01 6.90
N SER A 304 8.88 -0.98 7.43
CA SER A 304 8.30 -0.92 8.76
C SER A 304 8.19 -2.30 9.40
N ILE A 305 8.30 -2.35 10.73
CA ILE A 305 8.14 -3.59 11.49
C ILE A 305 7.46 -3.33 12.82
N ALA A 306 6.77 -4.34 13.36
CA ALA A 306 6.21 -4.30 14.70
C ALA A 306 7.27 -3.88 15.74
N SER A 307 6.88 -3.06 16.71
CA SER A 307 7.76 -2.46 17.70
C SER A 307 8.43 -3.49 18.62
N GLN A 308 7.88 -4.70 18.71
CA GLN A 308 8.43 -5.80 19.49
C GLN A 308 8.41 -7.08 18.66
N VAL A 309 9.59 -7.52 18.22
CA VAL A 309 9.78 -8.80 17.51
C VAL A 309 10.93 -9.55 18.17
N PRO A 310 10.66 -10.37 19.21
CA PRO A 310 11.70 -11.05 19.99
C PRO A 310 12.63 -11.94 19.16
N ARG A 311 12.18 -12.40 18.00
CA ARG A 311 13.00 -13.15 17.03
C ARG A 311 14.22 -12.34 16.57
N PHE A 312 14.11 -11.02 16.45
CA PHE A 312 15.13 -10.19 15.80
C PHE A 312 15.83 -9.22 16.75
N PHE A 313 15.18 -8.77 17.82
CA PHE A 313 15.75 -7.81 18.76
C PHE A 313 15.05 -7.90 20.12
N GLU A 314 15.78 -7.52 21.18
CA GLU A 314 15.26 -7.47 22.53
C GLU A 314 14.52 -6.16 22.80
N GLY A 315 13.40 -6.25 23.53
CA GLY A 315 12.62 -5.10 23.95
C GLY A 315 11.93 -4.38 22.79
N GLN A 316 11.72 -3.07 22.97
CA GLN A 316 11.03 -2.23 22.01
C GLN A 316 12.03 -1.57 21.06
N LEU A 317 11.77 -1.68 19.76
CA LEU A 317 12.55 -1.00 18.72
C LEU A 317 12.43 0.52 18.83
N PRO A 318 13.51 1.29 18.58
CA PRO A 318 13.40 2.72 18.32
C PRO A 318 12.44 3.01 17.17
N ASP A 319 11.88 4.22 17.11
CA ASP A 319 10.84 4.58 16.15
C ASP A 319 11.41 4.72 14.73
N PHE A 320 12.53 5.44 14.57
CA PHE A 320 13.23 5.66 13.31
C PHE A 320 14.59 4.94 13.33
N ASN A 321 14.75 3.89 12.53
CA ASN A 321 16.01 3.14 12.43
C ASN A 321 16.59 3.29 11.02
N PHE A 322 17.55 4.19 10.87
CA PHE A 322 18.21 4.42 9.60
C PHE A 322 19.32 3.40 9.35
N GLY A 323 19.42 2.90 8.12
CA GLY A 323 20.46 1.99 7.67
C GLY A 323 21.25 2.58 6.50
N THR A 324 22.55 2.83 6.70
CA THR A 324 23.46 3.37 5.69
C THR A 324 24.60 2.42 5.32
N ASN A 325 24.46 1.12 5.63
CA ASN A 325 25.55 0.16 5.53
C ASN A 325 26.82 0.63 6.25
N GLN A 326 26.69 1.12 7.49
CA GLN A 326 27.81 1.73 8.21
C GLN A 326 28.47 2.89 7.45
N GLY A 327 27.67 3.70 6.75
CA GLY A 327 28.12 4.82 5.93
C GLY A 327 28.59 4.44 4.52
N ALA A 328 28.63 3.15 4.16
CA ALA A 328 29.10 2.72 2.85
C ALA A 328 28.06 2.84 1.73
N SER A 329 26.76 2.97 2.05
CA SER A 329 25.71 2.98 1.02
C SER A 329 25.32 4.36 0.52
N CYS A 330 25.80 5.45 1.14
CA CYS A 330 25.46 6.81 0.75
C CYS A 330 26.66 7.76 0.84
N VAL A 331 26.59 8.88 0.13
CA VAL A 331 27.57 9.97 0.28
C VAL A 331 27.48 10.65 1.65
N GLU A 332 28.55 11.32 2.04
CA GLU A 332 28.70 11.97 3.36
C GLU A 332 27.62 13.02 3.63
N SER A 333 27.17 13.77 2.61
CA SER A 333 26.12 14.79 2.76
C SER A 333 24.79 14.19 3.23
N ILE A 334 24.39 13.05 2.67
CA ILE A 334 23.18 12.31 3.07
C ILE A 334 23.35 11.76 4.50
N GLY A 335 24.51 11.16 4.80
CA GLY A 335 24.81 10.65 6.14
C GLY A 335 24.70 11.73 7.21
N LYS A 336 25.36 12.87 7.00
CA LYS A 336 25.31 14.04 7.90
C LYS A 336 23.90 14.61 8.05
N TYR A 337 23.13 14.65 6.96
CA TYR A 337 21.74 15.08 7.02
C TYR A 337 20.91 14.17 7.94
N VAL A 338 21.01 12.84 7.79
CA VAL A 338 20.29 11.87 8.63
C VAL A 338 20.73 11.94 10.10
N GLU A 339 22.03 12.13 10.36
CA GLU A 339 22.57 12.34 11.71
C GLU A 339 21.96 13.58 12.38
N ALA A 340 21.89 14.69 11.65
CA ALA A 340 21.35 15.95 12.15
C ALA A 340 19.81 16.03 12.13
N PHE A 341 19.14 15.16 11.38
CA PHE A 341 17.69 15.21 11.20
C PHE A 341 16.93 15.07 12.53
N ASP A 342 16.08 16.04 12.83
CA ASP A 342 15.25 16.05 14.04
C ASP A 342 13.98 15.23 13.82
N THR A 343 13.89 14.09 14.50
CA THR A 343 12.70 13.23 14.52
C THR A 343 11.65 13.71 15.52
N GLN A 344 11.79 14.93 16.06
CA GLN A 344 10.91 15.52 17.05
C GLN A 344 10.80 14.63 18.30
N ASN A 345 9.61 14.13 18.61
CA ASN A 345 9.36 13.31 19.79
C ASN A 345 9.63 11.81 19.56
N TYR A 346 9.98 11.40 18.33
CA TYR A 346 10.26 10.01 18.00
C TYR A 346 11.72 9.67 18.25
N SER A 347 11.96 8.48 18.78
CA SER A 347 13.31 7.95 18.99
C SER A 347 14.00 7.63 17.67
N LYS A 348 15.32 7.88 17.59
CA LYS A 348 16.13 7.67 16.38
C LYS A 348 17.38 6.88 16.68
N VAL A 349 17.71 5.94 15.79
CA VAL A 349 19.00 5.25 15.76
C VAL A 349 19.51 5.12 14.32
N ILE A 350 20.83 5.09 14.15
CA ILE A 350 21.49 4.91 12.85
C ILE A 350 22.38 3.67 12.94
N ASN A 351 22.24 2.76 11.98
CA ASN A 351 22.97 1.49 11.90
C ASN A 351 22.89 0.64 13.18
N GLY A 352 21.75 0.68 13.86
CA GLY A 352 21.42 -0.18 15.00
C GLY A 352 21.15 -1.62 14.55
N ARG A 353 19.94 -2.15 14.84
CA ARG A 353 19.54 -3.48 14.39
C ARG A 353 19.45 -3.57 12.85
N PHE A 354 18.94 -2.52 12.22
CA PHE A 354 18.78 -2.41 10.77
C PHE A 354 19.89 -1.51 10.21
N LYS A 355 20.77 -2.10 9.39
CA LYS A 355 21.96 -1.44 8.83
C LYS A 355 21.87 -1.29 7.30
N GLY A 356 20.68 -1.44 6.73
CA GLY A 356 20.47 -1.56 5.28
C GLY A 356 20.40 -3.03 4.83
N GLY A 357 19.36 -3.34 4.07
CA GLY A 357 19.03 -4.63 3.51
C GLY A 357 19.93 -5.04 2.34
N TYR A 358 19.52 -6.09 1.63
CA TYR A 358 20.17 -6.46 0.37
C TYR A 358 20.07 -5.34 -0.66
N ILE A 359 18.89 -4.76 -0.87
CA ILE A 359 18.68 -3.72 -1.89
C ILE A 359 19.55 -2.49 -1.60
N THR A 360 19.61 -2.04 -0.34
CA THR A 360 20.50 -0.95 0.10
C THR A 360 21.98 -1.21 -0.23
N ARG A 361 22.41 -2.47 -0.27
CA ARG A 361 23.81 -2.83 -0.55
C ARG A 361 24.07 -3.05 -2.03
N ALA A 362 23.17 -3.75 -2.70
CA ALA A 362 23.34 -4.20 -4.07
C ALA A 362 23.19 -3.06 -5.09
N TYR A 363 22.41 -2.03 -4.76
CA TYR A 363 22.06 -0.95 -5.69
C TYR A 363 22.70 0.39 -5.33
N CYS A 364 23.57 0.43 -4.32
CA CYS A 364 24.37 1.62 -4.05
C CYS A 364 25.69 1.58 -4.82
N GLU A 365 26.05 2.71 -5.39
CA GLU A 365 27.40 2.97 -5.89
C GLU A 365 27.75 4.46 -5.70
N PRO A 366 28.03 4.90 -4.45
CA PRO A 366 28.16 6.33 -4.14
C PRO A 366 29.27 7.02 -4.94
N SER A 367 30.34 6.30 -5.28
CA SER A 367 31.43 6.78 -6.14
C SER A 367 30.99 7.10 -7.58
N LYS A 368 29.86 6.54 -8.03
CA LYS A 368 29.19 6.85 -9.30
C LYS A 368 27.88 7.62 -9.11
N GLY A 369 27.66 8.20 -7.93
CA GLY A 369 26.51 9.05 -7.66
C GLY A 369 25.20 8.33 -7.39
N ILE A 370 25.21 7.03 -7.07
CA ILE A 370 24.01 6.32 -6.60
C ILE A 370 24.18 6.05 -5.10
N SER A 371 23.44 6.80 -4.28
CA SER A 371 23.33 6.54 -2.85
C SER A 371 22.09 5.73 -2.54
N SER A 372 22.10 4.97 -1.46
CA SER A 372 20.90 4.37 -0.89
C SER A 372 20.84 4.53 0.62
N LEU A 373 19.63 4.65 1.14
CA LEU A 373 19.31 4.83 2.54
C LEU A 373 18.10 3.95 2.87
N GLN A 374 18.21 3.12 3.90
CA GLN A 374 17.05 2.44 4.47
C GLN A 374 16.49 3.22 5.65
N LEU A 375 15.17 3.25 5.77
CA LEU A 375 14.47 3.58 7.00
C LEU A 375 13.56 2.42 7.39
N GLU A 376 13.87 1.78 8.52
CA GLU A 376 12.94 0.89 9.20
C GLU A 376 12.16 1.68 10.26
N LEU A 377 10.86 1.86 10.02
CA LEU A 377 9.96 2.58 10.91
C LEU A 377 9.25 1.60 11.86
N SER A 378 9.17 1.93 13.15
CA SER A 378 8.36 1.13 14.07
C SER A 378 6.87 1.32 13.78
N GLN A 379 6.13 0.23 13.56
CA GLN A 379 4.72 0.26 13.18
C GLN A 379 3.83 0.98 14.20
N ARG A 380 4.17 0.97 15.49
CA ARG A 380 3.50 1.75 16.54
C ARG A 380 3.38 3.25 16.25
N THR A 381 4.22 3.80 15.36
CA THR A 381 4.23 5.23 15.01
C THR A 381 3.07 5.63 14.12
N TYR A 382 2.38 4.67 13.50
CA TYR A 382 1.24 4.92 12.62
C TYR A 382 0.14 3.85 12.67
N LEU A 383 0.35 2.74 13.40
CA LEU A 383 -0.63 1.67 13.59
C LEU A 383 -1.08 1.54 15.05
N ASN A 384 -2.26 0.95 15.20
CA ASN A 384 -2.56 0.13 16.36
C ASN A 384 -2.04 -1.29 16.08
N GLU A 385 -0.89 -1.64 16.66
CA GLU A 385 -0.21 -2.92 16.43
C GLU A 385 -0.99 -4.14 16.94
N GLU A 386 -1.86 -3.97 17.95
CA GLU A 386 -2.70 -5.07 18.46
C GLU A 386 -3.72 -5.52 17.42
N HIS A 387 -4.23 -4.58 16.62
CA HIS A 387 -5.27 -4.82 15.62
C HIS A 387 -4.76 -4.74 14.19
N LEU A 388 -3.46 -4.45 13.99
CA LEU A 388 -2.84 -4.18 12.69
C LEU A 388 -3.67 -3.20 11.83
N SER A 389 -4.22 -2.17 12.48
CA SER A 389 -5.08 -1.18 11.83
C SER A 389 -4.39 0.18 11.78
N TYR A 390 -4.66 0.92 10.71
CA TYR A 390 -4.11 2.26 10.51
C TYR A 390 -4.66 3.22 11.56
N ASP A 391 -3.77 3.86 12.30
CA ASP A 391 -4.11 4.87 13.30
C ASP A 391 -3.90 6.25 12.67
N THR A 392 -4.98 6.84 12.17
CA THR A 392 -4.93 8.09 11.39
C THR A 392 -4.26 9.24 12.15
N GLU A 393 -4.49 9.37 13.45
CA GLU A 393 -3.90 10.46 14.25
C GLU A 393 -2.39 10.29 14.36
N LYS A 394 -1.93 9.10 14.75
CA LYS A 394 -0.49 8.81 14.82
C LYS A 394 0.18 8.94 13.45
N ALA A 395 -0.48 8.41 12.42
CA ALA A 395 0.02 8.45 11.07
C ALA A 395 0.20 9.89 10.56
N GLN A 396 -0.78 10.78 10.79
CA GLN A 396 -0.66 12.19 10.40
C GLN A 396 0.53 12.89 11.08
N GLU A 397 0.82 12.57 12.34
CA GLU A 397 1.98 13.13 13.03
C GLU A 397 3.31 12.63 12.46
N VAL A 398 3.46 11.31 12.28
CA VAL A 398 4.71 10.77 11.71
C VAL A 398 4.87 11.11 10.23
N GLN A 399 3.78 11.25 9.47
CA GLN A 399 3.80 11.69 8.07
C GLN A 399 4.43 13.07 7.90
N LYS A 400 4.16 14.02 8.81
CA LYS A 400 4.82 15.35 8.78
C LYS A 400 6.34 15.21 8.92
N VAL A 401 6.80 14.32 9.81
CA VAL A 401 8.22 14.05 10.01
C VAL A 401 8.83 13.38 8.78
N LEU A 402 8.17 12.36 8.23
CA LEU A 402 8.61 11.67 7.00
C LEU A 402 8.66 12.62 5.80
N GLN A 403 7.66 13.49 5.64
CA GLN A 403 7.64 14.46 4.55
C GLN A 403 8.82 15.45 4.67
N ASN A 404 9.14 15.91 5.88
CA ASN A 404 10.29 16.77 6.12
C ASN A 404 11.62 16.05 5.86
N LEU A 405 11.71 14.77 6.25
CA LEU A 405 12.86 13.91 5.95
C LEU A 405 13.09 13.83 4.44
N ILE A 406 12.05 13.45 3.67
CA ILE A 406 12.17 13.29 2.22
C ILE A 406 12.51 14.63 1.55
N LYS A 407 11.88 15.75 1.94
CA LYS A 407 12.21 17.09 1.41
C LYS A 407 13.67 17.48 1.66
N GLY A 408 14.19 17.20 2.84
CA GLY A 408 15.59 17.51 3.14
C GLY A 408 16.56 16.57 2.41
N LEU A 409 16.25 15.27 2.30
CA LEU A 409 17.01 14.35 1.45
C LEU A 409 17.05 14.84 -0.01
N ILE A 410 15.93 15.26 -0.58
CA ILE A 410 15.87 15.84 -1.94
C ILE A 410 16.80 17.05 -2.04
N SER A 411 16.80 17.92 -1.03
CA SER A 411 17.68 19.09 -0.99
C SER A 411 19.16 18.71 -1.01
N THR A 412 19.54 17.57 -0.41
CA THR A 412 20.94 17.08 -0.47
C THR A 412 21.39 16.57 -1.84
N LEU A 413 20.47 16.33 -2.79
CA LEU A 413 20.78 15.85 -4.14
C LEU A 413 21.06 16.98 -5.13
N VAL A 414 20.68 18.22 -4.77
CA VAL A 414 20.83 19.42 -5.60
C VAL A 414 22.06 20.24 -5.19
N ALA A 415 22.57 20.02 -3.98
CA ALA A 415 23.79 20.63 -3.45
C ALA A 415 25.05 19.92 -3.96
#